data_AF-A0AAN8IG46-F1
#
_entry.id   AF-A0AAN8IG46-F1
#
_cell.length_a   1.000
_cell.length_b   1.000
_cell.length_c   1.000
_cell.angle_alpha   90.00
_cell.angle_beta   90.00
_cell.angle_gamma   90.00
#
_symmetry.space_group_name_H-M   'P 1'
#
loop_
_entity.id
_entity.type
_entity.pdbx_description
1 polymer ?
#
loop_
_entity_poly.entity_id
_entity_poly.type
_entity_poly.pdbx_seq_one_letter_code
_entity_poly.pdbx_strand_id
1 'polypeptide(L)'
;MPSTRVVVLLVLSIACTAIAFQCYSGQTSSNSHPSDKVDCTGQYCTKIVISAQGQTTYNYGCDMTSVCKSNGCYPGDRGAQQICCCGSNLCNSSTKLSALFAVVPIALAKILAF
;
A
#
# COMPACT_ATOMS: atom_id res chain seq x y z
N MET A 1 0.95 12.63 43.74
CA MET A 1 1.58 13.37 42.63
C MET A 1 2.63 12.46 42.02
N PRO A 2 2.46 11.94 40.79
CA PRO A 2 3.46 11.07 40.20
C PRO A 2 4.78 11.85 40.04
N SER A 3 5.88 11.25 40.48
CA SER A 3 7.21 11.84 40.41
C SER A 3 7.53 12.20 38.96
N THR A 4 8.01 13.43 38.72
CA THR A 4 8.39 13.93 37.39
C THR A 4 9.36 13.00 36.65
N ARG A 5 10.12 12.18 37.39
CA ARG A 5 11.01 11.16 36.81
C ARG A 5 10.26 10.00 36.13
N VAL A 6 9.09 9.62 36.62
CA VAL A 6 8.27 8.53 36.07
C VAL A 6 7.59 8.97 34.77
N VAL A 7 7.14 10.22 34.71
CA VAL A 7 6.53 10.80 33.49
C VAL A 7 7.56 10.92 32.36
N VAL A 8 8.80 11.32 32.67
CA VAL A 8 9.88 11.40 31.67
C VAL A 8 10.25 10.02 31.12
N LEU A 9 10.31 8.98 31.96
CA LEU A 9 10.60 7.61 31.51
C LEU A 9 9.48 7.01 30.65
N LEU A 10 8.21 7.37 30.89
CA LEU A 10 7.07 6.89 30.10
C LEU A 10 6.98 7.55 28.71
N VAL A 11 7.50 8.77 28.56
CA VAL A 11 7.54 9.50 27.27
C VAL A 11 8.72 9.04 26.40
N LEU A 12 9.82 8.56 27.00
CA LEU A 12 10.95 7.98 26.24
C LEU A 12 10.67 6.57 25.69
N SER A 13 9.59 5.90 26.11
CA SER A 13 9.17 4.61 25.56
C SER A 13 8.24 4.71 24.35
N ILE A 14 8.11 5.89 23.73
CA ILE A 14 7.50 6.01 22.40
C ILE A 14 8.46 5.33 21.43
N ALA A 15 8.25 4.02 21.28
CA ALA A 15 8.96 3.16 20.37
C ALA A 15 9.00 3.84 18.99
N CYS A 16 10.21 4.06 18.48
CA CYS A 16 10.42 4.26 17.05
C CYS A 16 9.99 2.98 16.33
N THR A 17 8.69 2.76 16.18
CA THR A 17 8.21 1.89 15.13
C THR A 17 8.47 2.65 13.84
N ALA A 18 9.64 2.41 13.25
CA ALA A 18 9.75 2.58 11.81
C ALA A 18 8.61 1.73 11.24
N ILE A 19 7.55 2.38 10.77
CA ILE A 19 6.35 1.70 10.28
C ILE A 19 6.72 1.11 8.93
N ALA A 20 7.57 0.08 8.94
CA ALA A 20 7.81 -0.75 7.78
C ALA A 20 6.49 -1.44 7.49
N PHE A 21 5.93 -1.15 6.33
CA PHE A 21 4.74 -1.82 5.81
C PHE A 21 5.19 -2.76 4.69
N GLN A 22 4.57 -3.92 4.57
CA GLN A 22 4.96 -4.90 3.57
C GLN A 22 4.22 -4.67 2.26
N CYS A 23 4.88 -4.98 1.16
CA CYS A 23 4.30 -5.03 -0.17
C CYS A 23 4.58 -6.40 -0.79
N TYR A 24 3.69 -6.85 -1.68
CA TYR A 24 4.05 -7.95 -2.57
C TYR A 24 5.19 -7.49 -3.47
N SER A 25 6.13 -8.39 -3.74
CA SER A 25 7.30 -8.11 -4.58
C SER A 25 7.50 -9.22 -5.60
N GLY A 26 7.91 -8.85 -6.81
CA GLY A 26 8.20 -9.78 -7.88
C GLY A 26 7.39 -9.50 -9.14
N GLN A 27 7.45 -10.44 -10.07
CA GLN A 27 6.87 -10.33 -11.39
C GLN A 27 5.98 -11.53 -11.70
N THR A 28 4.82 -11.28 -12.29
CA THR A 28 3.89 -12.33 -12.72
C THR A 28 3.37 -12.06 -14.13
N SER A 29 3.08 -13.12 -14.88
CA SER A 29 2.42 -13.04 -16.19
C SER A 29 0.89 -13.06 -16.09
N SER A 30 0.37 -13.49 -14.95
CA SER A 30 -1.05 -13.44 -14.59
C SER A 30 -1.35 -12.25 -13.70
N ASN A 31 -2.59 -11.75 -13.71
CA ASN A 31 -3.04 -10.66 -12.82
C ASN A 31 -3.20 -11.10 -11.34
N SER A 32 -2.31 -11.97 -10.87
CA SER A 32 -2.22 -12.46 -9.50
C SER A 32 -0.94 -11.94 -8.87
N HIS A 33 -1.01 -11.57 -7.61
CA HIS A 33 0.18 -11.15 -6.88
C HIS A 33 1.15 -12.34 -6.69
N PRO A 34 2.45 -12.07 -6.61
CA PRO A 34 3.44 -13.08 -6.23
C PRO A 34 3.27 -13.49 -4.75
N SER A 35 3.92 -14.59 -4.36
CA SER A 35 3.95 -15.03 -2.96
C SER A 35 4.94 -14.24 -2.11
N ASP A 36 5.97 -13.68 -2.74
CA ASP A 36 7.04 -12.95 -2.08
C ASP A 36 6.57 -11.59 -1.56
N LYS A 37 7.13 -11.21 -0.42
CA LYS A 37 6.82 -9.99 0.32
C LYS A 37 8.12 -9.29 0.68
N VAL A 38 8.06 -7.97 0.70
CA VAL A 38 9.21 -7.12 1.08
C VAL A 38 8.76 -6.04 2.04
N ASP A 39 9.58 -5.74 3.04
CA ASP A 39 9.40 -4.60 3.93
C ASP A 39 9.82 -3.31 3.22
N CYS A 40 8.94 -2.32 3.18
CA CYS A 40 9.19 -1.06 2.50
C CYS A 40 9.46 0.06 3.52
N THR A 41 10.49 0.86 3.23
CA THR A 41 10.79 2.13 3.93
C THR A 41 10.08 3.34 3.31
N GLY A 42 9.49 3.17 2.12
CA GLY A 42 8.71 4.20 1.42
C GLY A 42 7.31 4.41 1.99
N GLN A 43 6.43 5.03 1.21
CA GLN A 43 5.03 5.27 1.62
C GLN A 43 4.00 4.49 0.79
N TYR A 44 4.42 3.90 -0.34
CA TYR A 44 3.51 3.23 -1.28
C TYR A 44 4.04 1.89 -1.76
N CYS A 45 3.15 0.91 -1.86
CA CYS A 45 3.33 -0.25 -2.72
C CYS A 45 2.95 0.12 -4.15
N THR A 46 3.64 -0.50 -5.10
CA THR A 46 3.40 -0.38 -6.53
C THR A 46 2.90 -1.70 -7.12
N LYS A 47 2.04 -1.57 -8.12
CA LYS A 47 1.73 -2.60 -9.11
C LYS A 47 1.76 -1.96 -10.49
N ILE A 48 2.69 -2.37 -11.34
CA ILE A 48 2.91 -1.80 -12.67
C ILE A 48 2.55 -2.86 -13.70
N VAL A 49 1.64 -2.52 -14.61
CA VAL A 49 1.22 -3.36 -15.73
C VAL A 49 2.00 -2.93 -16.96
N ILE A 50 2.71 -3.86 -17.59
CA ILE A 50 3.48 -3.63 -18.81
C ILE A 50 2.95 -4.60 -19.86
N SER A 51 2.54 -4.09 -21.01
CA SER A 51 2.06 -4.91 -22.13
C SER A 51 2.92 -4.66 -23.36
N ALA A 52 3.60 -5.70 -23.84
CA ALA A 52 4.46 -5.64 -25.02
C ALA A 52 4.28 -6.89 -25.87
N GLN A 53 4.13 -6.72 -27.19
CA GLN A 53 4.04 -7.83 -28.16
C GLN A 53 2.99 -8.91 -27.80
N GLY A 54 1.85 -8.49 -27.26
CA GLY A 54 0.76 -9.40 -26.86
C GLY A 54 0.98 -10.12 -25.53
N GLN A 55 2.09 -9.87 -24.84
CA GLN A 55 2.35 -10.36 -23.48
C GLN A 55 2.11 -9.25 -22.46
N THR A 56 1.39 -9.57 -21.38
CA THR A 56 1.18 -8.66 -20.25
C THR A 56 1.95 -9.18 -19.05
N THR A 57 2.65 -8.29 -18.38
CA THR A 57 3.45 -8.55 -17.20
C THR A 57 3.07 -7.60 -16.09
N TYR A 58 3.03 -8.11 -14.87
CA TYR A 58 2.66 -7.38 -13.66
C TYR A 58 3.86 -7.35 -12.72
N ASN A 59 4.39 -6.15 -12.46
CA ASN A 59 5.51 -5.94 -11.54
C ASN A 59 4.99 -5.37 -10.22
N TYR A 60 5.42 -5.95 -9.11
CA TYR A 60 5.00 -5.59 -7.75
C TYR A 60 6.22 -5.17 -6.92
N GLY A 61 6.09 -4.16 -6.07
CA GLY A 61 7.15 -3.80 -5.14
C GLY A 61 6.85 -2.56 -4.31
N CYS A 62 7.89 -2.00 -3.70
CA CYS A 62 7.85 -0.69 -3.07
C CYS A 62 8.00 0.42 -4.11
N ASP A 63 7.42 1.60 -3.88
CA ASP A 63 7.81 2.80 -4.63
C ASP A 63 9.18 3.29 -4.15
N MET A 64 10.22 3.03 -4.92
CA MET A 64 11.58 3.54 -4.67
C MET A 64 11.95 4.73 -5.56
N THR A 65 11.18 4.96 -6.63
CA THR A 65 11.48 5.96 -7.67
C THR A 65 10.54 7.16 -7.62
N SER A 66 9.73 7.28 -6.55
CA SER A 66 8.72 8.34 -6.38
C SER A 66 7.70 8.39 -7.51
N VAL A 67 7.37 7.22 -8.08
CA VAL A 67 6.36 7.10 -9.15
C VAL A 67 4.95 7.29 -8.60
N CYS A 68 4.72 6.98 -7.33
CA CYS A 68 3.44 7.17 -6.65
C CYS A 68 3.33 8.59 -6.10
N LYS A 69 2.24 9.29 -6.44
CA LYS A 69 1.87 10.59 -5.85
C LYS A 69 0.66 10.49 -4.93
N SER A 70 -0.20 9.51 -5.16
CA SER A 70 -1.42 9.27 -4.39
C SER A 70 -1.86 7.81 -4.52
N ASN A 71 -2.76 7.38 -3.64
CA ASN A 71 -3.42 6.09 -3.76
C ASN A 71 -4.32 6.05 -5.00
N GLY A 72 -4.28 4.95 -5.74
CA GLY A 72 -5.11 4.73 -6.93
C GLY A 72 -4.35 4.14 -8.10
N CYS A 73 -5.04 3.89 -9.20
CA CYS A 73 -4.45 3.42 -10.46
C CYS A 73 -4.56 4.51 -11.52
N TYR A 74 -3.47 4.75 -12.23
CA TYR A 74 -3.37 5.76 -13.28
C TYR A 74 -2.68 5.18 -14.52
N PRO A 75 -2.89 5.77 -15.71
CA PRO A 75 -2.14 5.42 -16.91
C PRO A 75 -0.63 5.55 -16.64
N GLY A 76 0.14 4.56 -17.07
CA GLY A 76 1.60 4.60 -16.96
C GLY A 76 2.23 5.37 -18.13
N ASP A 77 3.46 5.83 -17.92
CA ASP A 77 4.31 6.41 -18.97
C ASP A 77 5.38 5.41 -19.43
N ARG A 78 6.01 5.67 -20.60
CA ARG A 78 7.21 4.97 -21.10
C ARG A 78 7.09 3.44 -21.14
N GLY A 79 5.96 2.92 -21.59
CA GLY A 79 5.72 1.48 -21.79
C GLY A 79 4.99 0.78 -20.65
N ALA A 80 4.78 1.44 -19.51
CA ALA A 80 3.81 0.99 -18.53
C ALA A 80 2.39 1.33 -19.01
N GLN A 81 1.50 0.35 -19.05
CA GLN A 81 0.09 0.55 -19.38
C GLN A 81 -0.67 1.16 -18.20
N GLN A 82 -0.35 0.73 -16.98
CA GLN A 82 -1.01 1.18 -15.76
C GLN A 82 -0.03 1.09 -14.58
N ILE A 83 -0.10 2.08 -13.70
CA ILE A 83 0.61 2.10 -12.42
C ILE A 83 -0.44 2.25 -11.33
N CYS A 84 -0.44 1.32 -10.37
CA CYS A 84 -1.30 1.35 -9.19
C CYS A 84 -0.47 1.54 -7.94
N CYS A 85 -0.93 2.44 -7.08
CA CYS A 85 -0.26 2.84 -5.84
C CYS A 85 -1.21 2.71 -4.66
N CYS A 86 -0.69 2.25 -3.53
CA CYS A 86 -1.45 2.16 -2.29
C CYS A 86 -0.51 2.17 -1.06
N GLY A 87 -0.91 2.84 0.02
CA GLY A 87 -0.07 3.03 1.22
C GLY A 87 -0.47 2.16 2.42
N SER A 88 -0.80 0.88 2.21
CA SER A 88 -1.22 -0.03 3.28
C SER A 88 -0.57 -1.40 3.14
N ASN A 89 -0.54 -2.17 4.22
CA ASN A 89 0.14 -3.46 4.24
C ASN A 89 -0.46 -4.44 3.20
N LEU A 90 0.39 -4.97 2.31
CA LEU A 90 0.05 -5.91 1.23
C LEU A 90 -1.07 -5.43 0.29
N CYS A 91 -1.25 -4.12 0.17
CA CYS A 91 -2.37 -3.52 -0.58
C CYS A 91 -2.25 -3.66 -2.10
N ASN A 92 -1.04 -3.91 -2.63
CA ASN A 92 -0.81 -4.00 -4.07
C ASN A 92 -1.29 -5.33 -4.67
N SER A 93 -2.05 -6.15 -3.94
CA SER A 93 -2.65 -7.39 -4.46
C SER A 93 -3.71 -7.17 -5.53
N SER A 94 -4.46 -6.06 -5.49
CA SER A 94 -5.68 -5.89 -6.29
C SER A 94 -5.75 -4.54 -7.01
N THR A 95 -6.27 -4.56 -8.23
CA THR A 95 -6.62 -3.37 -9.02
C THR A 95 -7.97 -2.74 -8.61
N LYS A 96 -8.71 -3.35 -7.67
CA LYS A 96 -10.07 -2.91 -7.26
C LYS A 96 -10.15 -2.33 -5.84
N LEU A 97 -9.02 -1.94 -5.24
CA LEU A 97 -8.97 -1.54 -3.82
C LEU A 97 -9.82 -0.28 -3.49
N SER A 98 -10.12 0.58 -4.47
CA SER A 98 -10.89 1.81 -4.24
C SER A 98 -12.38 1.61 -3.91
N ALA A 99 -12.97 0.44 -4.15
CA ALA A 99 -14.41 0.27 -3.94
C ALA A 99 -14.80 -0.12 -2.50
N LEU A 100 -13.91 -0.76 -1.73
CA LEU A 100 -14.26 -1.29 -0.40
C LEU A 100 -14.29 -0.22 0.70
N PHE A 101 -13.39 0.77 0.63
CA PHE A 101 -13.33 1.85 1.64
C PHE A 101 -14.53 2.82 1.58
N ALA A 102 -15.28 2.86 0.46
CA ALA A 102 -16.49 3.66 0.35
C ALA A 102 -17.72 3.00 1.00
N VAL A 103 -17.77 1.67 1.09
CA VAL A 103 -18.99 0.95 1.52
C VAL A 103 -19.05 0.77 3.04
N VAL A 104 -17.90 0.56 3.69
CA VAL A 104 -17.82 0.32 5.14
C VAL A 104 -18.35 1.50 6.00
N PRO A 105 -18.01 2.78 5.74
CA PRO A 105 -18.52 3.87 6.57
C PRO A 105 -20.03 4.11 6.39
N ILE A 106 -20.59 3.82 5.20
CA ILE A 106 -22.03 3.99 4.92
C ILE A 106 -22.85 2.92 5.66
N ALA A 107 -22.37 1.69 5.73
CA ALA A 107 -23.03 0.61 6.47
C ALA A 107 -23.01 0.86 7.98
N LEU A 108 -21.89 1.36 8.53
CA LEU A 108 -21.78 1.69 9.96
C LEU A 108 -22.66 2.88 10.36
N ALA A 109 -22.74 3.91 9.53
CA ALA A 109 -23.63 5.05 9.78
C ALA A 109 -25.12 4.64 9.82
N LYS A 110 -25.52 3.63 9.03
CA LYS A 110 -26.88 3.08 9.04
C LYS A 110 -27.19 2.24 10.29
N ILE A 111 -26.19 1.61 10.91
CA ILE A 111 -26.38 0.77 12.12
C ILE A 111 -26.36 1.62 13.40
N LEU A 112 -25.57 2.70 13.42
CA LEU A 112 -25.47 3.60 14.59
C LEU A 112 -26.53 4.72 14.63
N ALA A 113 -27.31 4.87 13.55
CA ALA A 113 -28.41 5.83 13.46
C ALA A 113 -29.79 5.21 13.73
N PHE A 114 -29.84 4.00 14.29
CA PHE A 114 -31.02 3.36 14.85
C PHE A 114 -30.87 3.19 16.36
#